data_AF-A0A9X2UB43-F1
#
_entry.id   AF-A0A9X2UB43-F1
#
_cell.length_a   1.000
_cell.length_b   1.000
_cell.length_c   1.000
_cell.angle_alpha   90.00
_cell.angle_beta   90.00
_cell.angle_gamma   90.00
#
_symmetry.space_group_name_H-M   'P 1'
#
loop_
_entity.id
_entity.type
_entity.pdbx_description
1 polymer ?
#
loop_
_entity_poly.entity_id
_entity_poly.type
_entity_poly.pdbx_seq_one_letter_code
_entity_poly.pdbx_strand_id
1 'polypeptide(L)'
;MQLSSTSFLEGFYYKPRIDLDLLRKHHEGLVATTCCLQGQVPQMILNQGEEAAQEKFEEYLDIFGDDYYIEIQDHDIDDQHTVNEVLLKWASTRCTIRSRKSKTG
;
A
#
# COMPACT_ATOMS: atom_id res chain seq x y z
N MET A 1 -4.68 5.43 -18.97
CA MET A 1 -3.34 5.59 -19.58
C MET A 1 -2.52 6.77 -19.03
N GLN A 2 -3.12 7.72 -18.28
CA GLN A 2 -2.43 8.95 -17.85
C GLN A 2 -1.20 8.71 -16.95
N LEU A 3 -1.32 7.87 -15.91
CA LEU A 3 -0.22 7.55 -14.99
C LEU A 3 1.05 7.06 -15.70
N SER A 4 0.89 6.12 -16.64
CA SER A 4 2.00 5.60 -17.43
C SER A 4 2.62 6.70 -18.28
N SER A 5 1.83 7.47 -19.03
CA SER A 5 2.37 8.54 -19.88
C SER A 5 3.12 9.59 -19.07
N THR A 6 2.57 10.06 -17.95
CA THR A 6 3.22 11.05 -17.07
C THR A 6 4.50 10.50 -16.45
N SER A 7 4.52 9.22 -16.05
CA SER A 7 5.74 8.60 -15.49
C SER A 7 6.94 8.61 -16.45
N PHE A 8 6.69 8.55 -17.76
CA PHE A 8 7.72 8.63 -18.80
C PHE A 8 8.09 10.06 -19.18
N LEU A 9 7.11 10.97 -19.21
CA LEU A 9 7.33 12.36 -19.64
C LEU A 9 7.94 13.22 -18.53
N GLU A 10 7.50 13.01 -17.29
CA GLU A 10 7.80 13.90 -16.15
C GLU A 10 8.52 13.16 -15.01
N GLY A 11 8.28 11.85 -14.85
CA GLY A 11 8.80 11.04 -13.74
C GLY A 11 10.09 10.27 -14.01
N PHE A 12 10.70 10.44 -15.19
CA PHE A 12 11.82 9.61 -15.63
C PHE A 12 13.15 10.05 -15.01
N TYR A 13 13.79 9.13 -14.28
CA TYR A 13 15.17 9.28 -13.82
C TYR A 13 16.03 8.14 -14.38
N TYR A 14 16.04 7.00 -13.69
CA TYR A 14 16.59 5.74 -14.20
C TYR A 14 15.50 4.78 -14.71
N LYS A 15 14.31 4.89 -14.12
CA LYS A 15 13.07 4.23 -14.50
C LYS A 15 11.94 5.27 -14.45
N PRO A 16 10.86 5.10 -15.23
CA PRO A 16 9.67 5.91 -15.08
C PRO A 16 9.07 5.66 -13.69
N ARG A 17 8.77 6.73 -12.95
CA ARG A 17 8.25 6.66 -11.59
C ARG A 17 6.97 7.47 -11.46
N ILE A 18 6.14 7.08 -10.50
CA ILE A 18 4.91 7.76 -10.14
C ILE A 18 5.05 8.17 -8.67
N ASP A 19 4.66 9.39 -8.35
CA ASP A 19 4.57 9.87 -6.96
C ASP A 19 3.14 9.74 -6.41
N LEU A 20 3.01 9.94 -5.09
CA LEU A 20 1.72 9.78 -4.40
C LEU A 20 0.72 10.87 -4.74
N ASP A 21 1.17 12.08 -5.12
CA ASP A 21 0.28 13.18 -5.49
C ASP A 21 -0.38 12.93 -6.84
N LEU A 22 0.38 12.39 -7.79
CA LEU A 22 -0.12 11.95 -9.07
C LEU A 22 -1.10 10.77 -8.90
N LEU A 23 -0.82 9.84 -7.98
CA LEU A 23 -1.78 8.78 -7.62
C LEU A 23 -3.05 9.36 -7.03
N ARG A 24 -2.97 10.26 -6.04
CA ARG A 24 -4.14 10.95 -5.47
C ARG A 24 -5.02 11.58 -6.54
N LYS A 25 -4.43 12.19 -7.56
CA LYS A 25 -5.17 12.84 -8.64
C LYS A 25 -5.87 11.85 -9.60
N HIS A 26 -5.37 10.62 -9.71
CA HIS A 26 -5.77 9.67 -10.76
C HIS A 26 -6.11 8.26 -10.23
N HIS A 27 -6.45 8.13 -8.94
CA HIS A 27 -6.75 6.85 -8.30
C HIS A 27 -8.12 6.28 -8.68
N GLU A 28 -9.05 7.10 -9.17
CA GLU A 28 -10.43 6.69 -9.44
C GLU A 28 -10.48 5.50 -10.42
N GLY A 29 -11.17 4.43 -10.00
CA GLY A 29 -11.30 3.19 -10.77
C GLY A 29 -10.07 2.28 -10.74
N LEU A 30 -9.08 2.56 -9.88
CA LEU A 30 -7.91 1.71 -9.67
C LEU A 30 -8.03 0.91 -8.38
N VAL A 31 -7.72 -0.39 -8.47
CA VAL A 31 -7.47 -1.24 -7.31
C VAL A 31 -5.97 -1.29 -7.05
N ALA A 32 -5.58 -1.11 -5.78
CA ALA A 32 -4.21 -1.12 -5.34
C ALA A 32 -3.98 -2.18 -4.25
N THR A 33 -2.73 -2.62 -4.11
CA THR A 33 -2.32 -3.60 -3.11
C THR A 33 -1.06 -3.18 -2.38
N THR A 34 -0.73 -3.84 -1.26
CA THR A 34 0.52 -3.65 -0.52
C THR A 34 1.78 -4.07 -1.30
N CYS A 35 1.61 -4.70 -2.47
CA CYS A 35 2.66 -5.19 -3.37
C CYS A 35 3.47 -6.37 -2.78
N CYS A 36 4.46 -6.82 -3.54
CA CYS A 36 5.41 -7.87 -3.18
C CYS A 36 6.43 -7.38 -2.15
N LEU A 37 7.42 -8.22 -1.83
CA LEU A 37 8.47 -7.92 -0.84
C LEU A 37 9.22 -6.60 -1.09
N GLN A 38 9.33 -6.14 -2.33
CA GLN A 38 9.98 -4.88 -2.70
C GLN A 38 9.06 -3.66 -2.59
N GLY A 39 7.78 -3.87 -2.26
CA GLY A 39 6.81 -2.82 -2.01
C GLY A 39 7.18 -1.95 -0.81
N GLN A 40 6.68 -0.71 -0.79
CA GLN A 40 7.02 0.24 0.28
C GLN A 40 6.61 -0.26 1.67
N VAL A 41 5.40 -0.81 1.80
CA VAL A 41 4.88 -1.32 3.08
C VAL A 41 5.68 -2.54 3.56
N PRO A 42 5.87 -3.62 2.78
CA PRO A 42 6.76 -4.73 3.14
C PRO A 42 8.19 -4.32 3.51
N GLN A 43 8.80 -3.42 2.73
CA GLN A 43 10.16 -2.93 3.02
C GLN A 43 10.21 -2.14 4.33
N MET A 44 9.17 -1.38 4.67
CA MET A 44 9.11 -0.67 5.95
C MET A 44 8.92 -1.62 7.12
N ILE A 45 8.10 -2.67 6.98
CA ILE A 45 7.95 -3.71 8.01
C ILE A 45 9.33 -4.29 8.37
N LEU A 46 10.11 -4.65 7.35
CA LEU A 46 11.41 -5.29 7.54
C LEU A 46 12.48 -4.33 8.09
N ASN A 47 12.52 -3.09 7.62
CA ASN A 47 13.66 -2.19 7.85
C ASN A 47 13.41 -1.09 8.89
N GLN A 48 12.15 -0.74 9.15
CA GLN A 48 11.77 0.41 9.97
C GLN A 48 10.76 0.07 11.09
N GLY A 49 10.18 -1.14 11.03
CA GLY A 49 9.24 -1.65 12.04
C GLY A 49 7.77 -1.42 11.68
N GLU A 50 6.89 -2.03 12.47
CA GLU A 50 5.44 -2.09 12.22
C GLU A 50 4.78 -0.70 12.24
N GLU A 51 5.21 0.21 13.11
CA GLU A 51 4.62 1.55 13.25
C GLU A 51 4.82 2.41 12.00
N ALA A 52 6.07 2.54 11.53
CA ALA A 52 6.39 3.27 10.31
C ALA A 52 5.71 2.67 9.07
N ALA A 53 5.62 1.33 9.02
CA ALA A 53 4.91 0.65 7.96
C ALA A 53 3.40 0.90 7.99
N GLN A 54 2.82 1.01 9.19
CA GLN A 54 1.40 1.31 9.36
C GLN A 54 1.07 2.73 8.88
N GLU A 55 1.90 3.73 9.18
CA GLU A 55 1.71 5.10 8.67
C GLU A 55 1.68 5.11 7.14
N LYS A 56 2.60 4.39 6.50
CA LYS A 56 2.63 4.27 5.04
C LYS A 56 1.41 3.53 4.50
N PHE A 57 1.00 2.46 5.16
CA PHE A 57 -0.21 1.72 4.81
C PHE A 57 -1.45 2.62 4.88
N GLU A 58 -1.55 3.46 5.91
CA GLU A 58 -2.64 4.43 6.07
C GLU A 58 -2.63 5.50 4.98
N GLU A 59 -1.46 5.98 4.55
CA GLU A 59 -1.37 6.93 3.44
C GLU A 59 -1.92 6.35 2.13
N TYR A 60 -1.62 5.08 1.82
CA TYR A 60 -2.20 4.42 0.65
C TYR A 60 -3.70 4.15 0.83
N LEU A 61 -4.13 3.78 2.04
CA LEU A 61 -5.54 3.58 2.34
C LEU A 61 -6.35 4.88 2.21
N ASP A 62 -5.79 6.03 2.56
CA ASP A 62 -6.43 7.33 2.37
C ASP A 62 -6.56 7.70 0.88
N ILE A 63 -5.68 7.17 0.02
CA ILE A 63 -5.74 7.39 -1.45
C ILE A 63 -6.78 6.48 -2.10
N PHE A 64 -6.75 5.18 -1.80
CA PHE A 64 -7.52 4.17 -2.53
C PHE A 64 -8.77 3.69 -1.78
N GLY A 65 -8.89 3.98 -0.49
CA GLY A 65 -10.05 3.63 0.32
C GLY A 65 -10.36 2.13 0.29
N ASP A 66 -11.58 1.81 -0.12
CA ASP A 66 -12.07 0.43 -0.20
C ASP A 66 -11.41 -0.39 -1.31
N ASP A 67 -10.74 0.27 -2.27
CA ASP A 67 -10.03 -0.36 -3.37
C ASP A 67 -8.56 -0.67 -3.02
N TYR A 68 -8.18 -0.58 -1.74
CA TYR A 68 -6.86 -0.96 -1.24
C TYR A 68 -6.87 -2.29 -0.49
N TYR A 69 -6.06 -3.25 -0.96
CA TYR A 69 -6.03 -4.61 -0.43
C TYR A 69 -4.67 -4.99 0.12
N ILE A 70 -4.69 -5.85 1.14
CA ILE A 70 -3.49 -6.52 1.62
C ILE A 70 -3.19 -7.69 0.67
N GLU A 71 -1.98 -7.72 0.13
CA GLU A 71 -1.50 -8.78 -0.75
C GLU A 71 -0.61 -9.73 0.04
N ILE A 72 -0.92 -11.03 -0.03
CA ILE A 72 -0.17 -12.11 0.62
C ILE A 72 0.49 -12.94 -0.46
N GLN A 73 1.80 -13.14 -0.33
CA GLN A 73 2.61 -13.96 -1.23
C GLN A 73 3.47 -14.89 -0.39
N ASP A 74 3.53 -16.18 -0.73
CA ASP A 74 4.32 -17.16 0.00
C ASP A 74 5.12 -18.03 -0.98
N HIS A 75 6.42 -17.79 -1.01
CA HIS A 75 7.40 -18.53 -1.81
C HIS A 75 8.45 -19.22 -0.93
N ASP A 76 8.13 -19.46 0.35
CA ASP A 76 9.05 -20.07 1.32
C ASP A 76 10.33 -19.23 1.57
N ILE A 77 10.14 -17.91 1.73
CA ILE A 77 11.19 -16.94 2.03
C ILE A 77 10.93 -16.37 3.43
N ASP A 78 11.92 -16.42 4.32
CA ASP A 78 11.80 -15.99 5.72
C ASP A 78 11.26 -14.55 5.87
N ASP A 79 11.72 -13.62 5.03
CA ASP A 79 11.25 -12.24 5.01
C ASP A 79 9.77 -12.13 4.61
N GLN A 80 9.30 -13.00 3.69
CA GLN A 80 7.87 -13.04 3.32
C GLN A 80 7.02 -13.57 4.47
N HIS A 81 7.51 -14.56 5.22
CA HIS A 81 6.79 -15.05 6.42
C HIS A 81 6.64 -13.93 7.44
N THR A 82 7.73 -13.21 7.73
CA THR A 82 7.74 -12.06 8.64
C THR A 82 6.75 -10.98 8.20
N VAL A 83 6.75 -10.61 6.91
CA VAL A 83 5.83 -9.61 6.37
C VAL A 83 4.38 -10.11 6.41
N ASN A 84 4.14 -11.36 6.03
CA ASN A 84 2.80 -11.95 5.98
C ASN A 84 2.16 -12.02 7.37
N GLU A 85 2.93 -12.33 8.43
CA GLU A 85 2.44 -12.33 9.81
C GLU A 85 1.86 -10.96 10.20
N VAL A 86 2.60 -9.88 9.90
CA VAL A 86 2.17 -8.50 10.18
C VAL A 86 0.96 -8.12 9.34
N LEU A 87 0.99 -8.43 8.03
CA LEU A 87 -0.11 -8.13 7.12
C LEU A 87 -1.40 -8.87 7.51
N LEU A 88 -1.33 -10.13 7.91
CA LEU A 88 -2.48 -10.91 8.39
C LEU A 88 -3.03 -10.38 9.72
N LYS A 89 -2.15 -9.94 10.64
CA LYS A 89 -2.54 -9.24 11.86
C LYS A 89 -3.33 -7.96 11.55
N TRP A 90 -2.91 -7.18 10.55
CA TRP A 90 -3.65 -5.98 10.15
C TRP A 90 -4.98 -6.30 9.48
N ALA A 91 -5.01 -7.30 8.60
CA ALA A 91 -6.24 -7.75 7.94
C ALA A 91 -7.31 -8.19 8.94
N SER A 92 -6.93 -8.97 9.96
CA SER A 92 -7.84 -9.46 11.00
C SER A 92 -8.31 -8.35 11.94
N THR A 93 -7.43 -7.42 12.31
CA THR A 93 -7.76 -6.32 13.22
C THR A 93 -8.66 -5.26 12.55
N ARG A 94 -8.38 -4.91 11.28
CA ARG A 94 -9.07 -3.82 10.58
C ARG A 94 -10.46 -4.15 10.05
N CYS A 95 -10.87 -5.42 10.01
CA CYS A 95 -12.30 -5.77 9.88
C CYS A 95 -13.18 -5.04 10.92
N THR A 96 -12.59 -4.63 12.06
CA THR A 96 -13.30 -3.95 13.15
C THR A 96 -13.27 -2.42 13.04
N ILE A 97 -12.26 -1.82 12.40
CA ILE A 97 -12.06 -0.35 12.41
C ILE A 97 -13.01 0.38 11.46
N ARG A 98 -13.49 -0.27 10.38
CA ARG A 98 -14.55 0.27 9.50
C ARG A 98 -15.84 0.63 10.26
N SER A 99 -16.09 0.06 11.45
CA SER A 99 -17.27 0.40 12.25
C SER A 99 -17.16 1.73 13.02
N ARG A 100 -15.98 2.36 13.11
CA ARG A 100 -15.76 3.53 13.96
C ARG A 100 -15.75 4.86 13.21
N LYS A 101 -15.38 4.90 11.92
CA LYS A 101 -15.39 6.15 11.12
C LYS A 101 -16.76 6.48 10.50
N SER A 102 -17.77 5.61 10.59
CA SER A 102 -19.11 5.84 10.02
C SER A 102 -20.14 6.48 10.98
N LYS A 103 -19.72 7.05 12.11
CA LYS A 103 -20.62 7.63 13.14
C LYS A 103 -20.36 9.09 13.52
N THR A 104 -19.76 9.87 12.62
CA THR A 104 -19.72 11.33 12.76
C THR A 104 -20.18 11.96 11.45
N GLY A 105 -21.50 12.11 11.35
CA GLY A 105 -22.25 12.88 10.37
C GLY A 105 -23.47 13.44 11.06
#